data_AF-A0A218XIF3-F1
#
_entry.id   AF-A0A218XIF3-F1
#
_cell.length_a   1.000
_cell.length_b   1.000
_cell.length_c   1.000
_cell.angle_alpha   90.00
_cell.angle_beta   90.00
_cell.angle_gamma   90.00
#
_symmetry.space_group_name_H-M   'P 1'
#
loop_
_entity.id
_entity.type
_entity.pdbx_description
1 polymer ?
#
loop_
_entity_poly.entity_id
_entity_poly.type
_entity_poly.pdbx_seq_one_letter_code
_entity_poly.pdbx_strand_id
1 'polypeptide(L)'
;MWLRRAGLRACYGVLRFVMESGAKGCEVIVSGKLHAQRAKSMKFKDRYMVSSGQPVNEYIDSAVQHVLLRQGVLGIKVKIMLDWDPKGKQGPKTPSPDLGTIHSPKEEEEYIPPLMTTNLEIPVA
;
A
#
# COMPACT_ATOMS: atom_id res chain seq x y z
N MET A 1 12.43 -33.29 -2.20
CA MET A 1 12.90 -32.22 -1.28
C MET A 1 13.13 -30.88 -1.99
N TRP A 2 13.69 -30.85 -3.20
CA TRP A 2 13.97 -29.64 -3.98
C TRP A 2 12.73 -28.82 -4.40
N LEU A 3 11.63 -29.47 -4.81
CA LEU A 3 10.40 -28.78 -5.23
C LEU A 3 9.75 -27.95 -4.11
N ARG A 4 9.91 -28.35 -2.83
CA ARG A 4 9.40 -27.59 -1.67
C ARG A 4 10.12 -26.25 -1.48
N ARG A 5 11.43 -26.19 -1.69
CA ARG A 5 12.22 -24.96 -1.51
C ARG A 5 12.14 -24.03 -2.73
N ALA A 6 12.05 -24.57 -3.94
CA ALA A 6 12.04 -23.78 -5.16
C ALA A 6 10.77 -22.91 -5.30
N GLY A 7 9.58 -23.49 -5.09
CA GLY A 7 8.32 -22.75 -5.17
C GLY A 7 8.21 -21.65 -4.10
N LEU A 8 8.68 -21.94 -2.88
CA LEU A 8 8.75 -20.97 -1.79
C LEU A 8 9.68 -19.81 -2.14
N ARG A 9 10.89 -20.10 -2.63
CA ARG A 9 11.85 -19.07 -3.03
C ARG A 9 11.30 -18.16 -4.12
N ALA A 10 10.61 -18.72 -5.11
CA ALA A 10 9.99 -17.92 -6.17
C ALA A 10 8.92 -16.97 -5.61
N CYS A 11 8.03 -17.47 -4.75
CA CYS A 11 6.98 -16.63 -4.14
C CYS A 11 7.59 -15.51 -3.29
N TYR A 12 8.52 -15.84 -2.38
CA TYR A 12 9.18 -14.83 -1.55
C TYR A 12 10.00 -13.83 -2.36
N GLY A 13 10.55 -14.23 -3.51
CA GLY A 13 11.19 -13.32 -4.46
C GLY A 13 10.22 -12.28 -5.01
N VAL A 14 9.03 -12.70 -5.42
CA VAL A 14 7.96 -11.79 -5.91
C VAL A 14 7.46 -10.89 -4.79
N LEU A 15 7.21 -11.44 -3.59
CA LEU A 15 6.83 -10.64 -2.43
C LEU A 15 7.86 -9.56 -2.14
N ARG A 16 9.16 -9.89 -2.12
CA ARG A 16 10.20 -8.90 -1.89
C ARG A 16 10.23 -7.83 -2.99
N PHE A 17 10.09 -8.21 -4.25
CA PHE A 17 10.07 -7.28 -5.38
C PHE A 17 8.90 -6.28 -5.32
N VAL A 18 7.70 -6.76 -5.01
CA VAL A 18 6.50 -5.90 -4.89
C VAL A 18 6.62 -4.94 -3.71
N MET A 19 7.18 -5.41 -2.60
CA MET A 19 7.36 -4.60 -1.39
C MET A 19 8.46 -3.54 -1.56
N GLU A 20 9.52 -3.86 -2.30
CA GLU A 20 10.57 -2.91 -2.70
C GLU A 20 10.05 -1.85 -3.68
N SER A 21 9.04 -2.19 -4.48
CA SER A 21 8.34 -1.25 -5.37
C SER A 21 7.45 -0.25 -4.63
N GLY A 22 7.36 -0.32 -3.29
CA GLY A 22 6.59 0.63 -2.47
C GLY A 22 5.12 0.26 -2.27
N ALA A 23 4.73 -1.00 -2.52
CA ALA A 23 3.37 -1.44 -2.22
C ALA A 23 3.09 -1.47 -0.70
N LYS A 24 1.84 -1.20 -0.31
CA LYS A 24 1.40 -1.23 1.09
C LYS A 24 1.32 -2.67 1.62
N GLY A 25 0.96 -3.62 0.76
CA GLY A 25 0.98 -5.04 1.08
C GLY A 25 0.73 -5.92 -0.14
N CYS A 26 1.02 -7.22 0.00
CA CYS A 26 0.88 -8.19 -1.07
C CYS A 26 0.37 -9.54 -0.56
N GLU A 27 -0.52 -10.18 -1.32
CA GLU A 27 -0.96 -11.55 -1.10
C GLU A 27 -0.73 -12.37 -2.37
N VAL A 28 0.08 -13.42 -2.27
CA VAL A 28 0.31 -14.40 -3.34
C VAL A 28 -0.30 -15.73 -2.93
N ILE A 29 -1.21 -16.24 -3.75
CA ILE A 29 -1.87 -17.52 -3.56
C ILE A 29 -1.45 -18.43 -4.71
N VAL A 30 -0.84 -19.57 -4.38
CA VAL A 30 -0.52 -20.62 -5.34
C VAL A 30 -1.43 -21.81 -5.05
N SER A 31 -2.25 -22.17 -6.03
CA SER A 31 -3.19 -23.28 -5.97
C SER A 31 -2.85 -24.37 -6.98
N GLY A 32 -3.05 -25.63 -6.58
CA GLY A 32 -2.95 -26.78 -7.47
C GLY A 32 -2.11 -27.91 -6.90
N LYS A 33 -1.59 -28.77 -7.78
CA LYS A 33 -0.81 -29.96 -7.41
C LYS A 33 0.65 -29.59 -7.14
N LEU A 34 0.94 -29.11 -5.94
CA LEU A 34 2.28 -28.64 -5.54
C LEU A 34 3.28 -29.76 -5.24
N HIS A 35 2.82 -30.85 -4.60
CA HIS A 35 3.71 -31.92 -4.17
C HIS A 35 3.06 -33.30 -4.19
N ALA A 36 1.79 -33.38 -3.81
CA ALA A 36 1.02 -34.61 -3.77
C ALA A 36 -0.03 -34.64 -4.90
N GLN A 37 -0.69 -35.79 -5.07
CA GLN A 37 -1.80 -35.95 -6.02
C GLN A 37 -2.99 -35.03 -5.71
N ARG A 38 -3.17 -34.66 -4.43
CA ARG A 38 -4.23 -33.75 -3.99
C ARG A 38 -3.81 -32.29 -4.17
N ALA A 39 -4.75 -31.46 -4.64
CA ALA A 39 -4.56 -30.02 -4.71
C ALA A 39 -4.38 -29.42 -3.31
N LYS A 40 -3.44 -28.47 -3.19
CA LYS A 40 -3.21 -27.66 -1.99
C LYS A 40 -3.13 -26.19 -2.42
N SER A 41 -3.60 -25.30 -1.56
CA SER A 41 -3.45 -23.85 -1.74
C SER A 41 -2.50 -23.31 -0.68
N MET A 42 -1.41 -22.69 -1.13
CA MET A 42 -0.47 -21.97 -0.28
C MET A 42 -0.75 -20.49 -0.40
N LYS A 43 -0.94 -19.80 0.72
CA LYS A 43 -1.15 -18.36 0.78
C LYS A 43 0.05 -17.73 1.46
N PHE A 44 0.64 -16.74 0.80
CA PHE A 44 1.71 -15.92 1.32
C PHE A 44 1.18 -14.51 1.42
N LYS A 45 1.19 -13.93 2.62
CA LYS A 45 0.74 -12.57 2.87
C LYS A 45 1.89 -11.80 3.48
N ASP A 46 2.08 -10.56 3.05
CA ASP A 46 3.02 -9.63 3.65
C ASP A 46 2.36 -8.25 3.81
N ARG A 47 2.59 -7.64 4.98
CA ARG A 47 1.96 -6.40 5.46
C ARG A 47 0.41 -6.39 5.37
N TYR A 48 -0.15 -5.22 5.12
CA TYR A 48 -1.56 -4.89 5.29
C TYR A 48 -2.35 -5.22 4.01
N MET A 49 -3.50 -5.87 4.18
CA MET A 49 -4.37 -6.27 3.07
C MET A 49 -5.82 -6.13 3.48
N VAL A 50 -6.54 -5.21 2.83
CA VAL A 50 -7.98 -5.04 3.03
C VAL A 50 -8.72 -6.15 2.28
N SER A 51 -9.75 -6.73 2.88
CA SER A 51 -10.53 -7.81 2.25
C SER A 51 -12.00 -7.45 1.99
N SER A 52 -12.46 -6.32 2.51
CA SER A 52 -13.88 -5.93 2.53
C SER A 52 -14.10 -4.47 2.15
N GLY A 53 -15.28 -4.19 1.59
CA GLY A 53 -15.74 -2.84 1.26
C GLY A 53 -15.28 -2.34 -0.11
N GLN A 54 -15.63 -1.08 -0.41
CA GLN A 54 -15.21 -0.38 -1.62
C GLN A 54 -13.69 -0.25 -1.82
N PRO A 55 -12.83 -0.08 -0.78
CA PRO A 55 -11.39 0.02 -1.00
C PRO A 55 -10.78 -1.22 -1.66
N VAL A 56 -11.43 -2.38 -1.63
CA VAL A 56 -10.95 -3.57 -2.35
C VAL A 56 -10.89 -3.33 -3.85
N ASN A 57 -11.84 -2.61 -4.43
CA ASN A 57 -11.87 -2.38 -5.88
C ASN A 57 -10.94 -1.24 -6.30
N GLU A 58 -10.71 -0.26 -5.42
CA GLU A 58 -9.92 0.93 -5.74
C GLU A 58 -8.42 0.76 -5.39
N TYR A 59 -8.09 0.03 -4.34
CA TYR A 59 -6.72 -0.12 -3.85
C TYR A 59 -6.05 -1.43 -4.25
N ILE A 60 -6.84 -2.46 -4.55
CA ILE A 60 -6.29 -3.81 -4.75
C ILE A 60 -6.33 -4.13 -6.23
N ASP A 61 -5.15 -4.23 -6.82
CA ASP A 61 -5.00 -4.86 -8.11
C ASP A 61 -4.88 -6.37 -7.93
N SER A 62 -5.63 -7.14 -8.71
CA SER A 62 -5.63 -8.59 -8.62
C SER A 62 -5.47 -9.23 -9.98
N ALA A 63 -4.49 -10.12 -10.09
CA ALA A 63 -4.19 -10.87 -11.29
C ALA A 63 -4.25 -12.37 -11.02
N VAL A 64 -4.83 -13.12 -11.96
CA VAL A 64 -4.86 -14.59 -11.94
C VAL A 64 -4.16 -15.07 -13.19
N GLN A 65 -3.20 -15.96 -13.03
CA GLN A 65 -2.47 -16.59 -14.13
C GLN A 65 -2.38 -18.09 -13.93
N HIS A 66 -2.47 -18.83 -15.03
CA HIS A 66 -2.34 -20.27 -15.04
C HIS A 66 -0.99 -20.67 -15.63
N VAL A 67 -0.30 -21.61 -14.99
CA VAL A 67 0.99 -22.14 -15.44
C VAL A 67 0.84 -23.62 -15.69
N LEU A 68 1.21 -24.07 -16.90
CA LEU A 68 1.24 -25.49 -17.24
C LEU A 68 2.56 -26.11 -16.77
N LEU A 69 2.46 -27.14 -15.94
CA LEU A 69 3.57 -28.03 -15.61
C LEU A 69 3.24 -29.45 -16.06
N ARG A 70 4.25 -30.32 -16.11
CA ARG A 70 4.07 -31.75 -16.43
C ARG A 70 3.09 -32.46 -15.50
N GLN A 71 2.96 -32.03 -14.24
CA GLN A 71 2.02 -32.61 -13.27
C GLN A 71 0.57 -32.11 -13.44
N GLY A 72 0.34 -31.10 -14.28
CA GLY A 72 -0.95 -30.44 -14.50
C GLY A 72 -0.83 -28.92 -14.44
N VAL A 73 -1.97 -28.25 -14.30
CA VAL A 73 -2.04 -26.78 -14.24
C VAL A 73 -1.95 -26.30 -12.79
N LEU A 74 -1.11 -25.29 -12.56
CA LEU A 74 -1.06 -24.50 -11.33
C LEU A 74 -1.78 -23.16 -11.56
N GLY A 75 -2.55 -22.74 -10.57
CA GLY A 75 -3.11 -21.39 -10.49
C GLY A 75 -2.24 -20.51 -9.61
N ILE A 76 -1.94 -19.30 -10.10
CA ILE A 76 -1.28 -18.26 -9.32
C ILE A 76 -2.25 -17.08 -9.27
N LYS A 77 -2.61 -16.64 -8.06
CA LYS A 77 -3.39 -15.43 -7.84
C LYS A 77 -2.57 -14.46 -7.01
N VAL A 78 -2.31 -13.28 -7.55
CA VAL A 78 -1.59 -12.21 -6.87
C VAL A 78 -2.59 -11.09 -6.57
N LYS A 79 -2.52 -10.53 -5.37
CA LYS A 79 -3.21 -9.31 -4.96
C LYS A 79 -2.16 -8.34 -4.45
N ILE A 80 -2.16 -7.13 -4.98
CA ILE A 80 -1.24 -6.06 -4.57
C ILE A 80 -2.10 -4.91 -4.05
N MET A 81 -1.84 -4.49 -2.82
CA MET A 81 -2.43 -3.28 -2.27
C MET A 81 -1.53 -2.10 -2.59
N LEU A 82 -2.02 -1.20 -3.42
CA LEU A 82 -1.34 0.02 -3.81
C LEU A 82 -1.30 1.00 -2.63
N ASP A 83 -0.27 1.86 -2.61
CA ASP A 83 -0.20 2.94 -1.63
C ASP A 83 -1.05 4.13 -2.07
N TRP A 84 -1.48 4.96 -1.12
CA TRP A 84 -2.21 6.18 -1.41
C TRP A 84 -1.26 7.27 -1.88
N ASP A 85 -1.46 7.77 -3.10
CA ASP A 85 -0.66 8.86 -3.67
C ASP A 85 -1.58 10.03 -4.05
N PRO A 86 -1.42 11.24 -3.47
CA PRO A 86 -2.22 12.41 -3.84
C PRO A 86 -2.02 12.83 -5.30
N LYS A 87 -0.91 12.46 -5.93
CA LYS A 87 -0.64 12.74 -7.35
C LYS A 87 -1.32 11.75 -8.29
N GLY A 88 -1.77 10.60 -7.77
CA GLY A 88 -2.50 9.58 -8.52
C GLY A 88 -1.68 8.90 -9.62
N LYS A 89 -0.35 8.82 -9.50
CA LYS A 89 0.48 8.18 -10.52
C LYS A 89 0.56 6.66 -10.35
N GLN A 90 0.68 6.19 -9.12
CA GLN A 90 0.84 4.77 -8.79
C GLN A 90 -0.34 4.18 -8.02
N GLY A 91 -1.18 5.01 -7.42
CA GLY A 91 -2.28 4.56 -6.57
C GLY A 91 -3.52 5.46 -6.63
N PRO A 92 -4.59 5.07 -5.94
CA PRO A 92 -5.83 5.83 -5.89
C PRO A 92 -5.61 7.19 -5.21
N LYS A 93 -6.35 8.20 -5.67
CA LYS A 93 -6.29 9.57 -5.12
C LYS A 93 -7.08 9.70 -3.81
N THR A 94 -8.12 8.90 -3.64
CA THR A 94 -8.96 8.87 -2.45
C THR A 94 -8.16 8.29 -1.29
N PRO A 95 -8.02 8.97 -0.14
CA PRO A 95 -7.35 8.39 1.04
C PRO A 95 -8.16 7.24 1.61
N SER A 96 -7.47 6.33 2.31
CA SER A 96 -8.15 5.19 2.93
C SER A 96 -9.05 5.72 4.05
N PRO A 97 -10.28 5.22 4.18
CA PRO A 97 -11.26 5.77 5.12
C PRO A 97 -10.82 5.71 6.58
N ASP A 98 -9.88 4.81 6.91
CA ASP A 98 -9.35 4.63 8.26
C ASP A 98 -8.21 5.59 8.62
N LEU A 99 -7.63 6.31 7.64
CA LEU A 99 -6.47 7.19 7.85
C LEU A 99 -6.93 8.64 8.06
N GLY A 100 -7.17 9.03 9.32
CA GLY A 100 -7.43 10.42 9.69
C GLY A 100 -6.13 11.22 9.86
N THR A 101 -5.96 12.31 9.10
CA THR A 101 -4.86 13.25 9.32
C THR A 101 -5.28 14.28 10.37
N ILE A 102 -4.69 14.18 11.56
CA ILE A 102 -4.85 15.19 12.61
C ILE A 102 -3.85 16.30 12.31
N HIS A 103 -4.34 17.46 11.87
CA HIS A 103 -3.48 18.63 11.69
C HIS A 103 -3.07 19.18 13.05
N SER A 104 -1.78 19.47 13.23
CA SER A 104 -1.30 20.15 14.42
C SER A 104 -1.95 21.53 14.53
N PRO A 105 -2.32 21.97 15.73
CA PRO A 105 -2.86 23.30 15.93
C PRO A 105 -1.88 24.34 15.39
N LYS A 106 -2.40 25.33 14.67
CA LYS A 106 -1.58 26.41 14.14
C LYS A 106 -1.09 27.25 15.32
N GLU A 107 0.21 27.54 15.37
CA GLU A 107 0.79 28.43 16.37
C GLU A 107 0.09 29.79 16.27
N GLU A 108 -0.61 30.20 17.32
CA GLU A 108 -1.12 31.55 17.46
C GLU A 108 0.09 32.48 17.55
N GLU A 109 0.30 33.31 16.54
CA GLU A 109 1.15 34.49 16.69
C GLU A 109 0.59 35.29 17.87
N GLU A 110 1.35 35.39 18.96
CA GLU A 110 0.98 36.20 20.11
C GLU A 110 0.50 37.56 19.60
N TYR A 111 -0.74 37.91 19.95
CA TYR A 111 -1.31 39.21 19.62
C TYR A 111 -0.45 40.29 20.28
N ILE A 112 0.50 40.85 19.54
CA ILE A 112 1.21 42.05 19.96
C ILE A 112 0.22 43.19 19.75
N PRO A 113 -0.30 43.83 20.81
CA PRO A 113 -1.17 44.98 20.65
C PRO A 113 -0.41 46.04 19.83
N PRO A 114 -1.07 46.75 18.89
CA PRO A 114 -0.39 47.74 18.07
C PRO A 114 0.23 48.80 18.97
N LEU A 115 1.56 48.94 18.92
CA LEU A 115 2.26 50.08 19.50
C LEU A 115 1.74 51.34 18.81
N MET A 116 1.06 52.20 19.57
CA MET A 116 0.62 53.50 19.07
C MET A 116 1.85 54.33 18.71
N THR A 117 2.04 54.59 17.42
CA THR A 117 3.01 55.58 16.95
C THR A 117 2.48 56.97 17.28
N THR A 118 2.91 57.54 18.40
CA THR A 118 2.74 58.98 18.64
C THR A 118 3.65 59.73 17.69
N ASN A 119 3.12 60.09 16.52
CA ASN A 119 3.72 61.10 15.66
C ASN A 119 3.73 62.43 16.43
N LEU A 120 4.85 62.74 17.07
CA LEU A 120 5.15 64.07 17.58
C LEU A 120 5.51 64.94 16.37
N GLU A 121 4.54 65.71 15.89
CA GLU A 121 4.80 66.86 15.04
C GLU A 121 5.60 67.88 15.86
N ILE A 122 6.87 68.10 15.49
CA ILE A 122 7.63 69.26 15.95
C ILE A 122 7.42 70.35 14.89
N PRO A 123 6.67 71.43 15.17
CA PRO A 123 6.72 72.61 14.31
C PRO A 123 8.02 73.36 14.62
N VAL A 124 8.98 73.30 13.70
CA VAL A 124 10.12 74.22 13.70
C VAL A 124 9.62 75.53 13.08
N ALA A 125 9.52 76.56 13.93
CA ALA A 125 9.33 77.97 13.54
C ALA A 125 10.64 78.60 13.08
#